data_AF-A0A535K8H3-F1
#
_entry.id   AF-A0A535K8H3-F1
#
_cell.length_a   1.000
_cell.length_b   1.000
_cell.length_c   1.000
_cell.angle_alpha   90.00
_cell.angle_beta   90.00
_cell.angle_gamma   90.00
#
_symmetry.space_group_name_H-M   'P 1'
#
loop_
_entity.id
_entity.type
_entity.pdbx_description
1 polymer ?
#
loop_
_entity_poly.entity_id
_entity_poly.type
_entity_poly.pdbx_seq_one_letter_code
_entity_poly.pdbx_strand_id
1 'polypeptide(L)' 'MDRDTWYAVRMMAVAIRETARLPIDPTEKNEALPADHERLGEYADRLVRAVEDGDPETVAMLLRRQPRSAS' A
#
# COMPACT_ATOMS: atom_id res chain seq x y z
N MET A 1 1.79 -11.03 -18.30
CA MET A 1 0.72 -10.13 -17.85
C MET A 1 0.46 -9.16 -18.99
N ASP A 2 -0.79 -8.98 -19.41
CA ASP A 2 -1.10 -8.01 -20.47
C ASP A 2 -1.09 -6.58 -19.94
N ARG A 3 -1.08 -5.62 -20.88
CA ARG A 3 -1.02 -4.18 -20.60
C ARG A 3 -2.21 -3.70 -19.76
N ASP A 4 -3.39 -4.23 -20.03
CA ASP A 4 -4.64 -3.80 -19.37
C ASP A 4 -4.66 -4.26 -17.92
N THR A 5 -4.19 -5.48 -17.65
CA THR A 5 -4.01 -6.00 -16.30
C THR A 5 -2.97 -5.17 -15.54
N TRP A 6 -1.84 -4.82 -16.16
CA TRP A 6 -0.84 -3.96 -15.49
C TRP A 6 -1.37 -2.55 -15.21
N TYR A 7 -2.16 -2.00 -16.13
CA TYR A 7 -2.84 -0.72 -15.92
C TYR A 7 -3.80 -0.77 -14.73
N ALA A 8 -4.57 -1.85 -14.59
CA ALA A 8 -5.44 -2.04 -13.43
C ALA A 8 -4.63 -2.11 -12.12
N VAL A 9 -3.49 -2.82 -12.12
CA VAL A 9 -2.58 -2.86 -10.96
C VAL A 9 -2.09 -1.46 -10.58
N ARG A 10 -1.73 -0.63 -11.56
CA ARG A 10 -1.34 0.76 -11.32
C ARG A 10 -2.47 1.57 -10.66
N MET A 11 -3.68 1.46 -11.18
CA MET A 11 -4.84 2.15 -10.60
C MET A 11 -5.11 1.72 -9.16
N MET A 12 -4.98 0.43 -8.86
CA MET A 12 -5.12 -0.09 -7.49
C MET A 12 -4.02 0.42 -6.56
N ALA A 13 -2.76 0.40 -6.98
CA ALA A 13 -1.64 0.88 -6.17
C ALA A 13 -1.80 2.37 -5.82
N VAL A 14 -2.23 3.19 -6.78
CA VAL A 14 -2.52 4.61 -6.55
C VAL A 14 -3.68 4.77 -5.56
N ALA A 15 -4.78 4.02 -5.72
CA ALA A 15 -5.91 4.10 -4.80
C ALA A 15 -5.52 3.74 -3.36
N ILE A 16 -4.67 2.73 -3.17
CA ILE A 16 -4.13 2.35 -1.86
C ILE A 16 -3.30 3.49 -1.26
N ARG A 17 -2.41 4.11 -2.06
CA ARG A 17 -1.59 5.25 -1.62
C ARG A 17 -2.43 6.44 -1.19
N GLU A 18 -3.40 6.83 -1.99
CA GLU A 18 -4.28 7.96 -1.65
C GLU A 18 -5.06 7.66 -0.37
N THR A 19 -5.58 6.44 -0.22
CA THR A 19 -6.30 6.02 1.00
C THR A 19 -5.39 6.04 2.22
N ALA A 20 -4.16 5.53 2.10
CA ALA A 20 -3.18 5.49 3.19
C ALA A 20 -2.73 6.89 3.65
N ARG A 21 -2.84 7.89 2.77
CA ARG A 21 -2.44 9.28 3.03
C ARG A 21 -3.63 10.19 3.38
N LEU A 22 -4.83 9.64 3.53
CA LEU A 22 -5.96 10.42 4.03
C LEU A 22 -5.63 11.00 5.41
N PRO A 23 -5.97 12.27 5.66
CA PRO A 23 -5.74 12.88 6.95
C PRO A 23 -6.53 12.11 8.02
N ILE A 24 -5.86 11.79 9.11
CA ILE A 24 -6.49 11.19 10.28
C ILE A 24 -7.13 12.33 11.06
N ASP A 25 -8.41 12.19 11.39
CA ASP A 25 -9.06 13.09 12.34
C ASP A 25 -8.49 12.81 13.74
N PRO A 26 -7.81 13.80 14.38
CA PRO A 26 -7.23 13.60 15.72
C PRO A 26 -8.29 13.43 16.82
N THR A 27 -9.56 13.70 16.53
CA THR A 27 -10.68 13.53 17.47
C THR A 27 -11.27 12.11 17.44
N GLU A 28 -10.99 11.34 16.39
CA GLU A 28 -11.36 9.93 16.33
C GLU A 28 -10.43 9.10 17.22
N LYS A 29 -11.01 8.16 17.99
CA LYS A 29 -10.23 7.17 18.72
C LYS A 29 -9.61 6.19 17.73
N ASN A 30 -8.45 6.55 17.21
CA ASN A 30 -7.70 5.70 16.32
C ASN A 30 -6.88 4.67 17.13
N GLU A 31 -6.96 3.41 16.74
CA GLU A 31 -6.19 2.32 17.35
C GLU A 31 -4.71 2.37 16.94
N ALA A 32 -4.39 3.03 15.82
CA ALA A 32 -3.03 3.18 15.29
C ALA A 32 -2.41 4.53 15.67
N LEU A 33 -1.10 4.54 15.92
CA LEU A 33 -0.36 5.76 16.21
C LEU A 33 -0.10 6.55 14.91
N PRO A 34 0.08 7.89 14.97
CA PRO A 34 0.43 8.68 13.78
C PRO A 34 1.62 8.12 12.98
N ALA A 35 2.64 7.61 13.67
CA ALA A 35 3.81 6.99 13.04
C ALA A 35 3.47 5.70 12.26
N ASP A 36 2.43 4.97 12.65
CA ASP A 36 2.00 3.78 11.91
C ASP A 36 1.35 4.17 10.58
N HIS A 37 0.62 5.29 10.56
CA HIS A 37 0.06 5.87 9.33
C HIS A 37 1.14 6.43 8.40
N GLU A 38 2.16 7.09 8.94
CA GLU A 38 3.32 7.53 8.15
C GLU A 38 4.01 6.34 7.47
N ARG A 39 4.26 5.26 8.24
CA ARG A 39 4.84 4.02 7.71
C ARG A 39 3.95 3.37 6.65
N LEU A 40 2.64 3.36 6.85
CA LEU A 40 1.70 2.84 5.86
C LEU A 40 1.73 3.67 4.57
N GLY A 41 1.82 4.99 4.67
CA GLY A 41 1.97 5.90 3.53
C GLY A 41 3.26 5.64 2.75
N GLU A 42 4.40 5.49 3.45
CA GLU A 42 5.68 5.12 2.81
C GLU A 42 5.61 3.77 2.12
N TYR A 43 4.95 2.80 2.74
CA TYR A 43 4.78 1.47 2.16
C TYR A 43 3.97 1.52 0.86
N ALA A 44 2.88 2.30 0.85
CA ALA A 44 2.06 2.48 -0.33
C ALA A 44 2.79 3.26 -1.44
N ASP A 45 3.66 4.22 -1.10
CA ASP A 45 4.52 4.88 -2.09
C ASP A 45 5.49 3.89 -2.76
N ARG A 46 6.09 2.97 -1.99
CA ARG A 46 6.96 1.92 -2.54
C ARG A 46 6.20 0.97 -3.46
N LEU A 47 4.95 0.65 -3.12
CA LEU A 47 4.09 -0.16 -3.97
C LEU A 47 3.83 0.52 -5.32
N VAL A 48 3.49 1.82 -5.33
CA VAL A 48 3.29 2.56 -6.58
C VAL A 48 4.56 2.56 -7.43
N ARG A 49 5.73 2.84 -6.83
CA ARG A 49 7.01 2.81 -7.55
C ARG A 49 7.29 1.45 -8.19
N ALA A 50 7.12 0.36 -7.44
CA ALA A 50 7.33 -0.98 -7.97
C ALA A 50 6.42 -1.30 -9.18
N VAL A 51 5.17 -0.80 -9.17
CA VAL A 51 4.26 -0.95 -10.31
C VAL A 51 4.70 -0.08 -11.50
N GLU A 52 5.16 1.14 -11.26
CA GLU A 52 5.65 2.03 -12.31
C GLU A 52 6.95 1.53 -12.94
N ASP A 53 7.82 0.92 -12.15
CA ASP A 53 9.09 0.33 -12.58
C ASP A 53 8.91 -1.03 -13.29
N GLY A 54 7.71 -1.61 -13.26
CA GLY A 54 7.46 -2.91 -13.90
C GLY A 54 8.04 -4.08 -13.10
N ASP A 55 8.12 -3.98 -11.77
CA ASP A 55 8.70 -4.98 -10.88
C ASP A 55 7.60 -5.81 -10.18
N PRO A 56 7.10 -6.90 -10.82
CA PRO A 56 6.05 -7.73 -10.25
C PRO A 56 6.50 -8.51 -9.01
N GLU A 57 7.80 -8.77 -8.82
CA GLU A 57 8.30 -9.50 -7.67
C GLU A 57 8.21 -8.64 -6.41
N THR A 58 8.66 -7.38 -6.50
CA THR A 58 8.51 -6.42 -5.41
C THR A 58 7.03 -6.13 -5.12
N VAL A 59 6.18 -6.01 -6.15
CA VAL A 59 4.72 -5.86 -5.95
C VAL A 59 4.15 -7.05 -5.18
N ALA A 60 4.49 -8.29 -5.56
CA ALA A 60 4.02 -9.48 -4.88
C ALA A 60 4.53 -9.56 -3.43
N MET A 61 5.81 -9.23 -3.21
CA MET A 61 6.39 -9.14 -1.87
C MET A 61 5.64 -8.12 -1.01
N LEU A 62 5.34 -6.93 -1.55
CA LEU A 62 4.66 -5.87 -0.82
C LEU A 62 3.18 -6.19 -0.54
N LEU A 63 2.51 -6.94 -1.41
CA LEU A 63 1.12 -7.36 -1.18
C LEU A 63 1.01 -8.64 -0.34
N ARG A 64 2.11 -9.35 -0.13
CA ARG A 64 2.11 -10.60 0.63
C ARG A 64 1.70 -10.31 2.07
N ARG A 65 0.50 -10.77 2.42
CA ARG A 65 0.05 -10.84 3.82
C ARG A 65 1.05 -11.70 4.59
N GLN A 66 1.73 -11.14 5.59
CA GLN A 66 2.44 -11.98 6.56
C GLN A 66 1.40 -12.91 7.19
N PRO A 67 1.66 -14.24 7.26
CA PRO A 67 0.84 -15.08 8.11
C PRO A 67 0.93 -14.48 9.51
N ARG A 68 -0.22 -14.14 10.09
CA ARG A 68 -0.26 -13.89 11.53
C ARG A 68 0.31 -15.15 12.15
N SER A 69 1.46 -15.07 12.80
CA SER A 69 1.86 -16.11 13.74
C SER A 69 0.73 -16.19 14.75
N ALA A 70 -0.17 -17.16 14.54
CA ALA A 70 -1.12 -17.56 15.56
C ALA A 70 -0.26 -18.07 16.70
N SER A 71 -0.11 -17.23 17.72
CA SER A 71 0.39 -17.64 19.03
C SER A 71 -0.70 -18.43 19.73
#